data_AF-A0A7X4L3T9-F1
#
_entry.id   AF-A0A7X4L3T9-F1
#
_cell.length_a   1.000
_cell.length_b   1.000
_cell.length_c   1.000
_cell.angle_alpha   90.00
_cell.angle_beta   90.00
_cell.angle_gamma   90.00
#
_symmetry.space_group_name_H-M   'P 1'
#
loop_
_entity.id
_entity.type
_entity.pdbx_description
1 polymer ?
#
loop_
_entity_poly.entity_id
_entity_poly.type
_entity_poly.pdbx_seq_one_letter_code
_entity_poly.pdbx_strand_id
1 'polypeptide(L)'
;MFESIEDAVATWKEEYSFIEDAVVTGYEGGYPIVDFTIGKAAWSLVKDKSKFKRIVRSSEMEGGIEVGVSTCFKDTAFVKWNPPVMTICGYPEVINRIIKKIM
;
A
#
# COMPACT_ATOMS: atom_id res chain seq x y z
N MET A 1 11.64 3.02 -8.65
CA MET A 1 11.08 4.23 -8.03
C MET A 1 10.02 4.73 -8.98
N PHE A 2 8.81 5.00 -8.48
CA PHE A 2 7.72 5.48 -9.32
C PHE A 2 7.95 6.95 -9.70
N GLU A 3 7.58 7.34 -10.92
CA GLU A 3 7.75 8.72 -11.37
C GLU A 3 6.70 9.66 -10.75
N SER A 4 5.49 9.14 -10.54
CA SER A 4 4.39 9.84 -9.85
C SER A 4 3.43 8.86 -9.17
N ILE A 5 2.45 9.38 -8.43
CA ILE A 5 1.41 8.53 -7.82
C ILE A 5 0.47 7.95 -8.89
N GLU A 6 0.23 8.67 -9.97
CA GLU A 6 -0.57 8.21 -11.10
C GLU A 6 0.11 7.03 -11.82
N ASP A 7 1.43 7.13 -12.03
CA ASP A 7 2.26 6.03 -12.56
C ASP A 7 2.23 4.80 -11.64
N ALA A 8 2.35 5.03 -10.32
CA ALA A 8 2.25 3.95 -9.35
C ALA A 8 0.89 3.24 -9.37
N VAL A 9 -0.21 4.01 -9.44
CA VAL A 9 -1.58 3.47 -9.50
C VAL A 9 -1.80 2.68 -10.80
N ALA A 10 -1.34 3.19 -11.94
CA ALA A 10 -1.41 2.47 -13.21
C ALA A 10 -0.63 1.14 -13.13
N THR A 11 0.60 1.20 -12.63
CA THR A 11 1.44 0.01 -12.44
C THR A 11 0.77 -1.03 -11.53
N TRP A 12 0.17 -0.62 -10.40
CA TRP A 12 -0.48 -1.58 -9.50
C TRP A 12 -1.71 -2.24 -10.11
N LYS A 13 -2.49 -1.52 -10.93
CA LYS A 13 -3.62 -2.10 -11.66
C LYS A 13 -3.17 -3.13 -12.70
N GLU A 14 -2.01 -2.92 -13.32
CA GLU A 14 -1.45 -3.85 -14.31
C GLU A 14 -0.76 -5.05 -13.66
N GLU A 15 0.05 -4.85 -12.61
CA GLU A 15 0.85 -5.89 -11.97
C GLU A 15 0.02 -6.83 -11.07
N TYR A 16 -1.03 -6.33 -10.42
CA TYR A 16 -1.78 -7.09 -9.42
C TYR A 16 -3.19 -7.42 -9.90
N SER A 17 -3.35 -8.64 -10.42
CA SER A 17 -4.64 -9.16 -10.92
C SER A 17 -5.77 -9.24 -9.89
N PHE A 18 -5.46 -9.14 -8.59
CA PHE A 18 -6.46 -9.11 -7.52
C PHE A 18 -7.02 -7.70 -7.23
N ILE A 19 -6.44 -6.66 -7.85
CA ILE A 19 -6.91 -5.28 -7.76
C ILE A 19 -7.85 -5.03 -8.94
N GLU A 20 -9.13 -4.82 -8.64
CA GLU A 20 -10.15 -4.46 -9.65
C GLU A 20 -10.08 -2.97 -9.98
N ASP A 21 -9.84 -2.15 -8.97
CA ASP A 21 -9.67 -0.71 -9.12
C ASP A 21 -8.76 -0.15 -8.02
N ALA A 22 -8.18 1.02 -8.28
CA ALA A 22 -7.32 1.75 -7.38
C ALA A 22 -7.48 3.25 -7.63
N VAL A 23 -7.81 3.99 -6.59
CA VAL A 23 -8.11 5.43 -6.68
C VAL A 23 -7.41 6.17 -5.53
N VAL A 24 -6.75 7.28 -5.86
CA VAL A 24 -6.23 8.20 -4.84
C VAL A 24 -7.40 8.99 -4.27
N THR A 25 -7.70 8.82 -2.99
CA THR A 25 -8.87 9.45 -2.33
C THR A 25 -8.52 10.64 -1.45
N GLY A 26 -7.24 10.88 -1.20
CA GLY A 26 -6.77 12.04 -0.47
C GLY A 26 -5.30 11.95 -0.10
N TYR A 27 -4.89 12.78 0.85
CA TYR A 27 -3.54 12.80 1.39
C TYR A 27 -3.57 12.96 2.92
N GLU A 28 -2.68 12.29 3.62
CA GLU A 28 -2.47 12.44 5.06
C GLU A 28 -0.98 12.67 5.34
N GLY A 29 -0.64 13.79 5.99
CA GLY A 29 0.75 14.16 6.24
C GLY A 29 1.60 14.37 4.98
N GLY A 30 0.96 14.64 3.83
CA GLY A 30 1.62 14.74 2.53
C GLY A 30 1.78 13.41 1.78
N TYR A 31 1.34 12.29 2.37
CA TYR A 31 1.36 10.97 1.74
C TYR A 31 0.01 10.65 1.10
N PRO A 32 -0.01 10.06 -0.12
CA PRO A 32 -1.26 9.70 -0.78
C PRO A 32 -1.98 8.58 -0.02
N ILE A 33 -3.31 8.71 0.04
CA ILE A 33 -4.24 7.68 0.47
C ILE A 33 -4.83 7.05 -0.79
N VAL A 34 -4.69 5.74 -0.92
CA VAL A 34 -5.16 4.97 -2.07
C VAL A 34 -6.14 3.90 -1.59
N ASP A 35 -7.34 3.94 -2.16
CA ASP A 35 -8.35 2.91 -1.99
C ASP A 35 -8.22 1.88 -3.11
N PHE A 36 -7.98 0.64 -2.74
CA PHE A 36 -7.91 -0.51 -3.62
C PHE A 36 -9.18 -1.33 -3.50
N THR A 37 -9.90 -1.50 -4.60
CA THR A 37 -11.02 -2.43 -4.70
C THR A 37 -10.45 -3.81 -4.96
N ILE A 38 -10.53 -4.70 -3.96
CA ILE A 38 -9.97 -6.04 -4.04
C ILE A 38 -11.05 -7.02 -4.50
N GLY A 39 -10.73 -7.81 -5.52
CA GLY A 39 -11.64 -8.80 -6.06
C GLY A 39 -12.03 -9.86 -5.03
N LYS A 40 -13.29 -10.27 -5.04
CA LYS A 40 -13.89 -11.15 -4.02
C LYS A 40 -13.13 -12.48 -3.83
N ALA A 41 -12.57 -13.02 -4.90
CA ALA A 41 -11.78 -14.26 -4.86
C ALA A 41 -10.49 -14.14 -4.03
N ALA A 42 -9.96 -12.93 -3.88
CA ALA A 42 -8.71 -12.66 -3.19
C ALA A 42 -8.90 -12.27 -1.70
N TRP A 43 -10.14 -12.09 -1.24
CA TRP A 43 -10.42 -11.68 0.15
C TRP A 43 -9.90 -12.66 1.19
N SER A 44 -9.87 -13.96 0.88
CA SER A 44 -9.34 -15.01 1.76
C SER A 44 -7.81 -15.02 1.85
N LEU A 45 -7.12 -14.36 0.91
CA LEU A 45 -5.67 -14.25 0.87
C LEU A 45 -5.15 -13.09 1.72
N VAL A 46 -5.98 -12.06 1.92
CA VAL A 46 -5.68 -10.90 2.75
C VAL A 46 -5.31 -11.37 4.16
N LYS A 47 -4.10 -11.04 4.61
CA LYS A 47 -3.63 -11.39 5.96
C LYS A 47 -4.53 -10.81 7.04
N ASP A 48 -4.49 -11.43 8.22
CA ASP A 48 -5.19 -10.92 9.40
C ASP A 48 -4.80 -9.48 9.75
N LYS A 49 -5.79 -8.68 10.17
CA LYS A 49 -5.58 -7.28 10.61
C LYS A 49 -4.52 -7.15 11.72
N SER A 50 -4.35 -8.17 12.56
CA SER A 50 -3.31 -8.21 13.61
C SER A 50 -1.88 -8.16 13.05
N LYS A 51 -1.67 -8.58 11.80
CA LYS A 51 -0.37 -8.57 11.13
C LYS A 51 -0.06 -7.24 10.45
N PHE A 52 -1.07 -6.39 10.20
CA PHE A 52 -0.92 -5.16 9.41
C PHE A 52 0.14 -4.22 9.98
N LYS A 53 0.13 -3.98 11.30
CA LYS A 53 1.14 -3.11 11.94
C LYS A 53 2.58 -3.59 11.69
N ARG A 54 2.80 -4.91 11.73
CA ARG A 54 4.12 -5.50 11.44
C ARG A 54 4.49 -5.38 9.97
N ILE A 55 3.52 -5.60 9.08
CA ILE A 55 3.71 -5.49 7.62
C ILE A 55 4.07 -4.05 7.24
N VAL A 56 3.28 -3.07 7.70
CA VAL A 56 3.52 -1.64 7.50
C VAL A 56 4.93 -1.29 7.98
N ARG A 57 5.29 -1.64 9.21
CA ARG A 57 6.61 -1.30 9.76
C ARG A 57 7.77 -1.89 8.96
N SER A 58 7.62 -3.13 8.49
CA SER A 58 8.63 -3.78 7.63
C SER A 58 8.73 -3.11 6.26
N SER A 59 7.60 -2.69 5.68
CA SER A 59 7.57 -1.97 4.41
C SER A 59 8.14 -0.55 4.50
N GLU A 60 7.90 0.16 5.61
CA GLU A 60 8.52 1.47 5.88
C GLU A 60 10.05 1.37 5.93
N MET A 61 10.59 0.35 6.60
CA MET A 61 12.04 0.15 6.69
C MET A 61 12.64 -0.21 5.33
N GLU A 62 12.04 -1.15 4.59
CA GLU A 62 12.52 -1.53 3.26
C GLU A 62 12.42 -0.41 2.24
N GLY A 63 11.28 0.30 2.20
CA GLY A 63 11.10 1.46 1.34
C GLY A 63 12.07 2.59 1.71
N GLY A 64 12.31 2.80 3.01
CA GLY A 64 13.28 3.77 3.49
C GLY A 64 14.70 3.44 3.04
N ILE A 65 15.12 2.17 3.08
CA ILE A 65 16.44 1.75 2.58
C ILE A 65 16.55 1.99 1.08
N GLU A 66 15.51 1.64 0.31
CA GLU A 66 15.51 1.76 -1.16
C GLU A 66 15.66 3.21 -1.63
N VAL A 67 14.99 4.15 -0.96
CA VAL A 67 15.06 5.57 -1.33
C VAL A 67 16.13 6.34 -0.55
N GLY A 68 16.99 5.65 0.20
CA GLY A 68 18.14 6.24 0.90
C GLY A 68 17.82 6.97 2.20
N VAL A 69 16.64 6.78 2.77
CA VAL A 69 16.13 7.45 3.99
C VAL A 69 15.81 6.46 5.12
N SER A 70 16.68 5.46 5.32
CA SER A 70 16.55 4.22 6.13
C SER A 70 15.76 4.25 7.46
N THR A 71 15.49 5.42 8.05
CA THR A 71 14.73 5.59 9.30
C THR A 71 13.57 6.59 9.23
N CYS A 72 13.38 7.32 8.12
CA CYS A 72 12.48 8.49 8.06
C CYS A 72 11.00 8.15 7.88
N PHE A 73 10.65 6.99 7.33
CA PHE A 73 9.24 6.62 7.09
C PHE A 73 8.54 6.00 8.31
N LYS A 74 9.05 6.18 9.53
CA LYS A 74 8.39 5.62 10.70
C LYS A 74 7.04 6.30 10.94
N ASP A 75 5.99 5.49 11.08
CA ASP A 75 4.62 5.95 11.36
C ASP A 75 4.07 6.88 10.25
N THR A 76 4.55 6.69 9.01
CA THR A 76 4.10 7.46 7.83
C THR A 76 3.12 6.69 6.96
N ALA A 77 2.86 5.41 7.27
CA ALA A 77 1.96 4.57 6.51
C ALA A 77 0.94 3.87 7.42
N PHE A 78 -0.23 3.56 6.86
CA PHE A 78 -1.22 2.73 7.53
C PHE A 78 -2.03 1.92 6.53
N VAL A 79 -2.72 0.90 7.03
CA VAL A 79 -3.64 0.07 6.25
C VAL A 79 -4.94 -0.11 6.99
N LYS A 80 -6.05 0.04 6.28
CA LYS A 80 -7.39 -0.32 6.73
C LYS A 80 -7.99 -1.31 5.75
N TRP A 81 -8.60 -2.37 6.28
CA TRP A 81 -9.31 -3.36 5.48
C TRP A 81 -10.79 -3.36 5.84
N ASN A 82 -11.62 -2.92 4.90
CA ASN A 82 -13.07 -2.94 4.98
C ASN A 82 -13.64 -3.47 3.65
N PRO A 83 -13.81 -4.80 3.51
CA PRO A 83 -14.18 -5.41 2.23
C PRO A 83 -15.36 -4.70 1.55
N PRO A 84 -15.30 -4.41 0.24
CA PRO A 84 -14.27 -4.79 -0.74
C PRO A 84 -13.02 -3.91 -0.75
N VAL A 85 -12.97 -2.85 0.06
CA VAL A 85 -11.98 -1.77 -0.06
C VAL A 85 -10.82 -1.94 0.93
N MET A 86 -9.60 -1.89 0.40
CA MET A 86 -8.37 -1.77 1.16
C MET A 86 -7.81 -0.36 1.01
N THR A 87 -7.81 0.41 2.09
CA THR A 87 -7.24 1.76 2.12
C THR A 87 -5.81 1.68 2.61
N ILE A 88 -4.85 2.16 1.81
CA ILE A 88 -3.43 2.24 2.19
C ILE A 88 -2.97 3.68 2.05
N CYS A 89 -2.32 4.21 3.07
CA CYS A 89 -1.61 5.48 3.00
C CYS A 89 -0.11 5.24 3.10
N GLY A 90 0.67 6.01 2.35
CA GLY A 90 2.12 6.02 2.48
C GLY A 90 2.82 6.46 1.20
N TYR A 91 4.15 6.43 1.23
CA TYR A 91 4.97 6.64 0.03
C TYR A 91 4.71 5.52 -0.99
N PRO A 92 4.68 5.77 -2.32
CA PRO A 92 4.34 4.76 -3.32
C PRO A 92 5.13 3.43 -3.18
N GLU A 93 6.42 3.51 -2.90
CA GLU A 93 7.31 2.35 -2.68
C GLU A 93 6.91 1.56 -1.44
N VAL A 94 6.46 2.25 -0.38
CA VAL A 94 5.95 1.62 0.85
C VAL A 94 4.60 0.97 0.57
N ILE A 95 3.70 1.64 -0.16
CA ILE A 95 2.39 1.09 -0.57
C ILE A 95 2.59 -0.19 -1.38
N ASN A 96 3.45 -0.17 -2.39
CA ASN A 96 3.74 -1.34 -3.23
C ASN A 96 4.20 -2.54 -2.38
N ARG A 97 5.07 -2.30 -1.39
CA ARG A 97 5.56 -3.34 -0.47
C ARG A 97 4.49 -3.86 0.47
N ILE A 98 3.60 -2.98 0.95
CA ILE A 98 2.45 -3.36 1.75
C ILE A 98 1.55 -4.30 0.93
N ILE A 99 1.21 -3.94 -0.31
CA ILE A 99 0.39 -4.76 -1.22
C ILE A 99 0.98 -6.17 -1.37
N LYS A 100 2.29 -6.28 -1.66
CA LYS A 100 3.00 -7.57 -1.81
C LYS A 100 2.96 -8.46 -0.56
N LYS A 101 2.89 -7.88 0.64
CA LYS A 101 2.97 -8.60 1.92
C LYS A 101 1.61 -8.88 2.55
N ILE A 102 0.61 -8.07 2.24
CA ILE A 102 -0.77 -8.24 2.74
C ILE A 102 -1.50 -9.35 2.01
N MET A 103 -1.22 -9.53 0.73
CA MET A 103 -1.67 -10.72 -0.01
C MET A 103 -0.83 -11.94 0.36
#